data_AF-A0A3B9HF88-F1
#
_entry.id   AF-A0A3B9HF88-F1
#
_cell.length_a   1.000
_cell.length_b   1.000
_cell.length_c   1.000
_cell.angle_alpha   90.00
_cell.angle_beta   90.00
_cell.angle_gamma   90.00
#
_symmetry.space_group_name_H-M   'P 1'
#
loop_
_entity.id
_entity.type
_entity.pdbx_description
1 polymer ?
#
loop_
_entity_poly.entity_id
_entity_poly.type
_entity_poly.pdbx_seq_one_letter_code
_entity_poly.pdbx_strand_id
1 'polypeptide(L)'
;MDYRFVLVLRGEGISPNITETDPQVEGELPNKSEPLPGLPNMTANAINEFTQKATGVLKGAGSEANGVLLRGFSGLPSIPQFGASYGLTPAAIAAYPMYRGLAQLVGMDVISCESTFESELRVLKANYVGKFDYFFIHYKLADSAGEDGDFEMKIKKLEEFDAHLECITALDPEVLVVCGDHATPSYTSSHSWHPVPFLIKSQYSEGAAGASFSEISCRLGSVGSINAEQLMLSVLAHAGKLNKFGP
;
A
#
# COMPACT_ATOMS: atom_id res chain seq x y z
N MET A 1 17.27 14.66 8.33
CA MET A 1 17.49 15.08 6.94
C MET A 1 17.19 13.86 6.09
N ASP A 2 16.21 13.94 5.19
CA ASP A 2 15.82 12.80 4.35
C ASP A 2 16.80 12.67 3.18
N TYR A 3 17.24 11.46 2.88
CA TYR A 3 18.23 11.13 1.84
C TYR A 3 17.61 10.35 0.68
N ARG A 4 16.29 10.13 0.72
CA ARG A 4 15.57 9.31 -0.25
C ARG A 4 15.29 10.10 -1.54
N PHE A 5 15.48 9.44 -2.67
CA PHE A 5 15.11 9.93 -3.99
C PHE A 5 14.67 8.77 -4.88
N VAL A 6 14.09 9.09 -6.04
CA VAL A 6 13.68 8.11 -7.05
C VAL A 6 14.34 8.46 -8.38
N LEU A 7 14.95 7.48 -9.03
CA LEU A 7 15.43 7.56 -10.40
C LEU A 7 14.39 6.92 -11.34
N VAL A 8 13.87 7.69 -12.30
CA VAL A 8 12.93 7.20 -13.32
C VAL A 8 13.66 7.11 -14.66
N LEU A 9 13.85 5.88 -15.16
CA LEU A 9 14.38 5.63 -16.49
C LEU A 9 13.23 5.46 -17.49
N ARG A 10 13.37 6.07 -18.68
CA ARG A 10 12.41 5.94 -19.80
C ARG A 10 13.19 5.67 -21.08
N GLY A 11 12.79 4.66 -21.82
CA GLY A 11 13.43 4.27 -23.08
C GLY A 11 13.00 2.87 -23.51
N GLU A 12 13.25 2.53 -24.77
CA GLU A 12 13.03 1.18 -25.28
C GLU A 12 14.15 0.25 -24.81
N GLY A 13 13.83 -1.03 -24.59
CA GLY A 13 14.80 -2.04 -24.20
C GLY A 13 15.34 -1.94 -22.77
N ILE A 14 14.82 -1.02 -21.94
CA ILE A 14 15.13 -0.96 -20.52
C ILE A 14 14.52 -2.16 -19.79
N SER A 15 15.25 -2.66 -18.81
CA SER A 15 14.87 -3.81 -18.00
C SER A 15 15.25 -3.58 -16.54
N PRO A 16 14.36 -3.87 -15.59
CA PRO A 16 14.67 -3.78 -14.15
C PRO A 16 15.55 -4.92 -13.65
N ASN A 17 15.79 -5.95 -14.48
CA ASN A 17 16.53 -7.14 -14.10
C ASN A 17 18.05 -6.91 -14.15
N ILE A 18 18.53 -6.05 -13.24
CA ILE A 18 19.92 -5.69 -13.03
C ILE A 18 20.23 -5.71 -11.54
N THR A 19 21.51 -5.85 -11.17
CA THR A 19 21.95 -5.78 -9.78
C THR A 19 21.96 -4.34 -9.25
N GLU A 20 21.77 -4.22 -7.94
CA GLU A 20 21.78 -2.95 -7.22
C GLU A 20 23.20 -2.37 -7.09
N THR A 21 23.28 -1.06 -6.91
CA THR A 21 24.55 -0.37 -6.63
C THR A 21 24.79 -0.18 -5.12
N ASP A 22 23.73 -0.26 -4.32
CA ASP A 22 23.79 -0.21 -2.85
C ASP A 22 24.36 -1.55 -2.31
N PRO A 23 25.50 -1.55 -1.62
CA PRO A 23 26.02 -2.77 -0.98
C PRO A 23 25.24 -3.14 0.29
N GLN A 24 24.38 -2.25 0.81
CA GLN A 24 23.61 -2.41 2.04
C GLN A 24 24.45 -2.67 3.30
N VAL A 25 25.77 -2.46 3.22
CA VAL A 25 26.73 -2.63 4.30
C VAL A 25 27.64 -1.40 4.35
N GLU A 26 27.80 -0.82 5.53
CA GLU A 26 28.68 0.34 5.74
C GLU A 26 30.16 -0.04 5.56
N GLY A 27 30.94 0.89 5.01
CA GLY A 27 32.36 0.69 4.74
C GLY A 27 32.67 0.03 3.39
N GLU A 28 31.67 -0.54 2.74
CA GLU A 28 31.80 -1.11 1.40
C GLU A 28 31.66 -0.05 0.30
N LEU A 29 32.35 -0.29 -0.82
CA LEU A 29 32.22 0.55 -2.01
C LEU A 29 30.89 0.26 -2.74
N PRO A 30 30.31 1.26 -3.44
CA PRO A 30 29.15 1.02 -4.29
C PRO A 30 29.43 -0.09 -5.32
N ASN A 31 28.49 -1.00 -5.47
CA ASN A 31 28.56 -2.09 -6.44
C ASN A 31 28.44 -1.54 -7.86
N LYS A 32 29.09 -2.24 -8.81
CA LYS A 32 28.80 -2.07 -10.22
C LYS A 32 27.49 -2.80 -10.54
N SER A 33 26.57 -2.11 -11.19
CA SER A 33 25.34 -2.74 -11.68
C SER A 33 25.67 -3.65 -12.88
N GLU A 34 25.13 -4.86 -12.86
CA GLU A 34 25.29 -5.88 -13.89
C GLU A 34 23.90 -6.43 -14.28
N PRO A 35 23.69 -6.81 -15.55
CA PRO A 35 22.47 -7.51 -15.92
C PRO A 35 22.39 -8.88 -15.24
N LEU A 36 21.17 -9.33 -14.92
CA LEU A 36 20.99 -10.73 -14.54
C LEU A 36 21.42 -11.66 -15.70
N PRO A 37 21.82 -12.92 -15.41
CA PRO A 37 22.38 -13.82 -16.41
C PRO A 37 21.52 -13.93 -17.68
N GLY A 38 22.15 -13.71 -18.85
CA GLY A 38 21.51 -13.81 -20.15
C GLY A 38 20.74 -12.56 -20.61
N LEU A 39 20.78 -11.46 -19.86
CA LEU A 39 20.07 -10.22 -20.20
C LEU A 39 20.99 -9.14 -20.81
N PRO A 40 20.43 -8.19 -21.60
CA PRO A 40 21.19 -7.08 -22.17
C PRO A 40 21.81 -6.18 -21.10
N ASN A 41 23.01 -5.68 -21.37
CA ASN A 41 23.75 -4.78 -20.47
C ASN A 41 23.29 -3.31 -20.53
N MET A 42 22.33 -2.97 -21.39
CA MET A 42 21.93 -1.57 -21.67
C MET A 42 21.55 -0.81 -20.40
N THR A 43 20.61 -1.33 -19.59
CA THR A 43 20.20 -0.66 -18.35
C THR A 43 21.34 -0.57 -17.36
N ALA A 44 22.09 -1.66 -17.17
CA ALA A 44 23.22 -1.71 -16.24
C ALA A 44 24.29 -0.67 -16.60
N ASN A 45 24.63 -0.53 -17.88
CA ASN A 45 25.55 0.48 -18.37
C ASN A 45 25.04 1.91 -18.10
N ALA A 46 23.75 2.16 -18.38
CA ALA A 46 23.13 3.47 -18.10
C ALA A 46 23.13 3.80 -16.61
N ILE A 47 22.87 2.83 -15.74
CA ILE A 47 22.95 2.98 -14.28
C ILE A 47 24.38 3.29 -13.83
N ASN A 48 25.37 2.52 -14.31
CA ASN A 48 26.76 2.76 -13.96
C ASN A 48 27.24 4.15 -14.41
N GLU A 49 26.86 4.56 -15.62
CA GLU A 49 27.17 5.89 -16.15
C GLU A 49 26.50 7.00 -15.32
N PHE A 50 25.22 6.83 -14.97
CA PHE A 50 24.48 7.75 -14.13
C PHE A 50 25.14 7.89 -12.74
N THR A 51 25.41 6.78 -12.06
CA THR A 51 26.03 6.77 -10.73
C THR A 51 27.41 7.44 -10.75
N GLN A 52 28.22 7.17 -11.77
CA GLN A 52 29.53 7.81 -11.94
C GLN A 52 29.41 9.32 -12.12
N LYS A 53 28.52 9.77 -13.01
CA LYS A 53 28.30 11.20 -13.26
C LYS A 53 27.73 11.92 -12.03
N ALA A 54 26.74 11.32 -11.38
CA ALA A 54 26.14 11.86 -10.16
C ALA A 54 27.19 12.01 -9.04
N THR A 55 28.01 10.98 -8.82
CA THR A 55 29.12 11.03 -7.85
C THR A 55 30.11 12.15 -8.18
N GLY A 56 30.45 12.33 -9.46
CA GLY A 56 31.34 13.42 -9.89
C GLY A 56 30.78 14.81 -9.55
N VAL A 57 29.50 15.04 -9.84
CA VAL A 57 28.81 16.31 -9.54
C VAL A 57 28.72 16.54 -8.03
N LEU A 58 28.33 15.52 -7.26
CA LEU A 58 28.15 15.62 -5.81
C LEU A 58 29.48 15.84 -5.06
N LYS A 59 30.56 15.15 -5.47
CA LYS A 59 31.91 15.43 -4.95
C LYS A 59 32.35 16.87 -5.23
N GLY A 60 32.06 17.38 -6.44
CA GLY A 60 32.37 18.76 -6.82
C GLY A 60 31.65 19.82 -5.97
N ALA A 61 30.50 19.47 -5.37
CA ALA A 61 29.74 20.36 -4.50
C ALA A 61 30.32 20.49 -3.08
N GLY A 62 31.30 19.66 -2.70
CA GLY A 62 32.00 19.76 -1.41
C GLY A 62 31.20 19.28 -0.18
N SER A 63 30.09 18.57 -0.39
CA SER A 63 29.28 17.94 0.67
C SER A 63 29.82 16.55 1.05
N GLU A 64 29.57 16.10 2.28
CA GLU A 64 29.81 14.72 2.71
C GLU A 64 28.93 13.72 1.94
N ALA A 65 27.73 14.13 1.53
CA ALA A 65 26.85 13.38 0.65
C ALA A 65 27.33 13.46 -0.81
N ASN A 66 28.39 12.70 -1.11
CA ASN A 66 29.18 12.84 -2.33
C ASN A 66 28.90 11.76 -3.39
N GLY A 67 27.85 10.97 -3.22
CA GLY A 67 27.48 9.86 -4.09
C GLY A 67 26.01 9.48 -3.97
N VAL A 68 25.58 8.54 -4.82
CA VAL A 68 24.23 7.98 -4.81
C VAL A 68 24.30 6.46 -4.75
N LEU A 69 23.37 5.87 -4.00
CA LEU A 69 23.16 4.42 -3.95
C LEU A 69 21.76 4.14 -4.51
N LEU A 70 21.69 3.25 -5.48
CA LEU A 70 20.48 2.86 -6.19
C LEU A 70 20.12 1.41 -5.88
N ARG A 71 18.86 1.21 -5.51
CA ARG A 71 18.25 -0.07 -5.13
C ARG A 71 16.79 -0.11 -5.56
N GLY A 72 16.19 -1.30 -5.57
CA GLY A 72 14.77 -1.50 -5.87
C GLY A 72 14.42 -1.26 -7.34
N PHE A 73 15.27 -1.70 -8.26
CA PHE A 73 14.97 -1.59 -9.69
C PHE A 73 13.71 -2.40 -10.03
N SER A 74 12.72 -1.69 -10.58
CA SER A 74 11.44 -2.29 -10.96
C SER A 74 10.89 -1.61 -12.22
N GLY A 75 10.09 -2.38 -12.97
CA GLY A 75 9.32 -1.89 -14.10
C GLY A 75 7.85 -1.73 -13.73
N LEU A 76 7.08 -1.03 -14.56
CA LEU A 76 5.62 -1.04 -14.40
C LEU A 76 5.11 -2.47 -14.68
N PRO A 77 4.51 -3.14 -13.70
CA PRO A 77 3.98 -4.49 -13.90
C PRO A 77 2.73 -4.44 -14.79
N SER A 78 2.49 -5.52 -15.53
CA SER A 78 1.21 -5.72 -16.21
C SER A 78 0.20 -6.29 -15.21
N ILE A 79 -0.62 -5.42 -14.63
CA ILE A 79 -1.67 -5.80 -13.66
C ILE A 79 -3.06 -5.57 -14.29
N PRO A 80 -4.00 -6.52 -14.14
CA PRO A 80 -5.39 -6.31 -14.53
C PRO A 80 -6.01 -5.07 -13.88
N GLN A 81 -6.85 -4.36 -14.62
CA GLN A 81 -7.56 -3.18 -14.09
C GLN A 81 -8.59 -3.65 -13.05
N PHE A 82 -8.61 -3.03 -11.87
CA PHE A 82 -9.47 -3.39 -10.74
C PHE A 82 -10.94 -3.36 -11.14
N GLY A 83 -11.39 -2.26 -11.75
CA GLY A 83 -12.80 -2.10 -12.16
C GLY A 83 -13.24 -3.16 -13.16
N ALA A 84 -12.38 -3.49 -14.14
CA ALA A 84 -12.67 -4.54 -15.12
C ALA A 84 -12.65 -5.94 -14.49
N SER A 85 -11.75 -6.19 -13.54
CA SER A 85 -11.58 -7.50 -12.90
C SER A 85 -12.74 -7.85 -11.96
N TYR A 86 -13.29 -6.84 -11.27
CA TYR A 86 -14.36 -7.02 -10.29
C TYR A 86 -15.73 -6.50 -10.75
N GLY A 87 -15.83 -5.89 -11.93
CA GLY A 87 -17.08 -5.30 -12.44
C GLY A 87 -17.54 -4.09 -11.62
N LEU A 88 -16.59 -3.29 -11.13
CA LEU A 88 -16.81 -2.14 -10.26
C LEU A 88 -16.35 -0.83 -10.94
N THR A 89 -16.84 0.30 -10.44
CA THR A 89 -16.35 1.65 -10.72
C THR A 89 -15.64 2.17 -9.46
N PRO A 90 -14.33 1.89 -9.31
CA PRO A 90 -13.61 2.15 -8.07
C PRO A 90 -13.05 3.57 -7.96
N ALA A 91 -13.15 4.14 -6.76
CA ALA A 91 -12.41 5.32 -6.32
C ALA A 91 -11.42 4.98 -5.20
N ALA A 92 -10.28 5.65 -5.21
CA ALA A 92 -9.35 5.66 -4.08
C ALA A 92 -9.20 7.08 -3.53
N ILE A 93 -9.33 7.20 -2.21
CA ILE A 93 -9.13 8.44 -1.46
C ILE A 93 -8.01 8.15 -0.46
N ALA A 94 -6.80 8.59 -0.79
CA ALA A 94 -5.63 8.36 0.06
C ALA A 94 -4.79 9.64 0.13
N ALA A 95 -4.38 10.02 1.34
CA ALA A 95 -3.42 11.07 1.63
C ALA A 95 -2.00 10.65 1.25
N TYR A 96 -1.69 9.37 1.49
CA TYR A 96 -0.34 8.84 1.36
C TYR A 96 0.03 8.59 -0.12
N PRO A 97 1.14 9.18 -0.65
CA PRO A 97 1.49 9.10 -2.06
C PRO A 97 1.63 7.67 -2.61
N MET A 98 2.11 6.72 -1.82
CA MET A 98 2.27 5.32 -2.25
C MET A 98 0.93 4.69 -2.63
N TYR A 99 -0.11 4.88 -1.80
CA TYR A 99 -1.44 4.33 -2.05
C TYR A 99 -2.13 4.98 -3.24
N ARG A 100 -1.87 6.28 -3.49
CA ARG A 100 -2.29 6.94 -4.73
C ARG A 100 -1.66 6.26 -5.96
N GLY A 101 -0.36 5.98 -5.89
CA GLY A 101 0.36 5.30 -6.97
C GLY A 101 -0.15 3.88 -7.22
N LEU A 102 -0.39 3.09 -6.16
CA LEU A 102 -0.95 1.74 -6.28
C LEU A 102 -2.37 1.75 -6.85
N ALA A 103 -3.23 2.66 -6.38
CA ALA A 103 -4.58 2.83 -6.89
C ALA A 103 -4.59 3.18 -8.39
N GLN A 104 -3.71 4.10 -8.82
CA GLN A 104 -3.54 4.42 -10.25
C GLN A 104 -3.03 3.24 -11.07
N LEU A 105 -2.07 2.48 -10.53
CA LEU A 105 -1.51 1.31 -11.20
C LEU A 105 -2.56 0.25 -11.52
N VAL A 106 -3.55 0.08 -10.63
CA VAL A 106 -4.66 -0.86 -10.82
C VAL A 106 -5.90 -0.20 -11.44
N GLY A 107 -5.81 1.05 -11.92
CA GLY A 107 -6.86 1.70 -12.70
C GLY A 107 -8.03 2.27 -11.89
N MET A 108 -7.82 2.65 -10.62
CA MET A 108 -8.84 3.34 -9.82
C MET A 108 -8.79 4.85 -10.06
N ASP A 109 -9.94 5.52 -9.97
CA ASP A 109 -9.99 6.98 -9.95
C ASP A 109 -9.45 7.48 -8.60
N VAL A 110 -8.32 8.17 -8.61
CA VAL A 110 -7.77 8.80 -7.40
C VAL A 110 -8.40 10.17 -7.18
N ILE A 111 -9.13 10.31 -6.08
CA ILE A 111 -9.72 11.59 -5.68
C ILE A 111 -8.76 12.30 -4.72
N SER A 112 -8.40 13.54 -5.07
CA SER A 112 -7.45 14.32 -4.28
C SER A 112 -8.05 14.76 -2.95
N CYS A 113 -7.22 14.71 -1.91
CA CYS A 113 -7.52 15.15 -0.54
C CYS A 113 -6.25 15.71 0.09
N GLU A 114 -6.41 16.43 1.20
CA GLU A 114 -5.27 16.88 2.03
C GLU A 114 -4.68 15.69 2.79
N SER A 115 -3.60 15.92 3.54
CA SER A 115 -2.84 14.85 4.18
C SER A 115 -3.44 14.35 5.52
N THR A 116 -4.71 14.61 5.81
CA THR A 116 -5.37 14.18 7.05
C THR A 116 -6.54 13.26 6.76
N PHE A 117 -6.83 12.35 7.69
CA PHE A 117 -7.90 11.38 7.53
C PHE A 117 -9.29 12.06 7.49
N GLU A 118 -9.48 13.17 8.22
CA GLU A 118 -10.71 13.97 8.16
C GLU A 118 -10.92 14.59 6.78
N SER A 119 -9.83 14.94 6.07
CA SER A 119 -9.91 15.39 4.68
C SER A 119 -10.37 14.25 3.76
N GLU A 120 -9.84 13.03 3.96
CA GLU A 120 -10.29 11.83 3.24
C GLU A 120 -11.78 11.56 3.47
N LEU A 121 -12.25 11.61 4.73
CA LEU A 121 -13.67 11.40 5.09
C LEU A 121 -14.59 12.47 4.49
N ARG A 122 -14.15 13.73 4.46
CA ARG A 122 -14.90 14.83 3.83
C ARG A 122 -15.07 14.60 2.34
N VAL A 123 -13.99 14.18 1.66
CA VAL A 123 -14.01 13.84 0.24
C VAL A 123 -14.86 12.61 -0.03
N LEU A 124 -14.80 11.59 0.84
CA LEU A 124 -15.66 10.41 0.78
C LEU A 124 -17.12 10.84 0.80
N LYS A 125 -17.54 11.59 1.83
CA LYS A 125 -18.92 12.05 1.99
C LYS A 125 -19.40 12.87 0.78
N ALA A 126 -18.54 13.71 0.22
CA ALA A 126 -18.88 14.53 -0.94
C ALA A 126 -19.06 13.73 -2.24
N ASN A 127 -18.43 12.56 -2.35
CA ASN A 127 -18.46 11.71 -3.55
C ASN A 127 -19.27 10.41 -3.37
N TYR A 128 -19.77 10.15 -2.17
CA TYR A 128 -20.38 8.88 -1.80
C TYR A 128 -21.61 8.53 -2.65
N VAL A 129 -22.43 9.54 -2.95
CA VAL A 129 -23.56 9.41 -3.88
C VAL A 129 -23.11 9.79 -5.27
N GLY A 130 -23.20 8.85 -6.22
CA GLY A 130 -22.95 9.15 -7.62
C GLY A 130 -22.36 7.97 -8.38
N LYS A 131 -21.22 8.23 -9.03
CA LYS A 131 -20.67 7.36 -10.08
C LYS A 131 -19.92 6.12 -9.57
N PHE A 132 -19.49 6.13 -8.32
CA PHE A 132 -18.62 5.10 -7.76
C PHE A 132 -19.44 4.09 -6.95
N ASP A 133 -19.10 2.82 -7.05
CA ASP A 133 -19.69 1.74 -6.27
C ASP A 133 -18.66 1.00 -5.39
N TYR A 134 -17.43 1.50 -5.35
CA TYR A 134 -16.36 1.04 -4.46
C TYR A 134 -15.45 2.20 -4.07
N PHE A 135 -15.16 2.33 -2.77
CA PHE A 135 -14.23 3.32 -2.23
C PHE A 135 -13.14 2.64 -1.41
N PHE A 136 -11.88 2.93 -1.74
CA PHE A 136 -10.71 2.57 -0.93
C PHE A 136 -10.20 3.79 -0.17
N ILE A 137 -9.97 3.63 1.13
CA ILE A 137 -9.44 4.67 2.03
C ILE A 137 -8.39 4.03 2.93
N HIS A 138 -7.32 4.75 3.29
CA HIS A 138 -6.18 4.17 4.00
C HIS A 138 -5.73 5.03 5.19
N TYR A 139 -5.70 4.43 6.38
CA TYR A 139 -5.26 5.08 7.61
C TYR A 139 -3.82 4.67 7.99
N LYS A 140 -2.83 5.56 7.80
CA LYS A 140 -1.38 5.25 8.01
C LYS A 140 -0.91 5.35 9.46
N LEU A 141 -1.54 6.17 10.30
CA LEU A 141 -0.93 6.64 11.56
C LEU A 141 -0.65 5.52 12.57
N ALA A 142 -1.50 4.48 12.62
CA ALA A 142 -1.28 3.33 13.50
C ALA A 142 -0.06 2.50 13.12
N ASP A 143 0.26 2.42 11.83
CA ASP A 143 1.44 1.72 11.35
C ASP A 143 2.73 2.48 11.69
N SER A 144 2.75 3.81 11.46
CA SER A 144 3.90 4.66 11.82
C SER A 144 4.26 4.57 13.31
N ALA A 145 3.26 4.59 14.21
CA ALA A 145 3.52 4.39 15.63
C ALA A 145 4.07 2.98 15.95
N GLY A 146 3.65 1.96 15.19
CA GLY A 146 4.20 0.62 15.28
C GLY A 146 5.66 0.54 14.84
N GLU A 147 6.02 1.16 13.72
CA GLU A 147 7.41 1.26 13.22
C GLU A 147 8.31 1.99 14.23
N ASP A 148 7.80 3.03 14.89
CA ASP A 148 8.52 3.80 15.92
C ASP A 148 8.66 3.04 17.26
N GLY A 149 8.03 1.86 17.39
CA GLY A 149 7.99 1.09 18.63
C GLY A 149 7.15 1.70 19.76
N ASP A 150 6.36 2.73 19.45
CA ASP A 150 5.54 3.46 20.41
C ASP A 150 4.16 2.79 20.57
N PHE A 151 4.07 1.89 21.54
CA PHE A 151 2.84 1.14 21.83
C PHE A 151 1.67 2.05 22.24
N GLU A 152 1.91 3.05 23.09
CA GLU A 152 0.86 3.95 23.59
C GLU A 152 0.34 4.86 22.47
N MET A 153 1.24 5.36 21.62
CA MET A 153 0.84 6.12 20.44
C MET A 153 0.03 5.24 19.47
N LYS A 154 0.43 3.97 19.29
CA LYS A 154 -0.32 3.06 18.42
C LYS A 154 -1.75 2.84 18.92
N ILE A 155 -1.96 2.66 20.23
CA ILE A 155 -3.30 2.60 20.84
C ILE A 155 -4.07 3.88 20.52
N LYS A 156 -3.50 5.05 20.84
CA LYS A 156 -4.15 6.34 20.61
C LYS A 156 -4.56 6.53 19.14
N LYS A 157 -3.72 6.10 18.19
CA LYS A 157 -4.03 6.18 16.76
C LYS A 157 -5.12 5.21 16.32
N LEU A 158 -5.26 4.05 16.95
CA LEU A 158 -6.39 3.16 16.70
C LEU A 158 -7.69 3.71 17.30
N GLU A 159 -7.66 4.32 18.49
CA GLU A 159 -8.81 4.99 19.10
C GLU A 159 -9.28 6.21 18.27
N GLU A 160 -8.34 6.98 17.73
CA GLU A 160 -8.62 8.08 16.79
C GLU A 160 -9.32 7.55 15.52
N PHE A 161 -8.85 6.43 14.97
CA PHE A 161 -9.52 5.77 13.83
C PHE A 161 -10.92 5.27 14.19
N ASP A 162 -11.11 4.66 15.37
CA ASP A 162 -12.40 4.18 15.84
C ASP A 162 -13.43 5.31 15.94
N ALA A 163 -13.05 6.47 16.48
CA ALA A 163 -13.91 7.65 16.54
C ALA A 163 -14.35 8.15 15.16
N HIS A 164 -13.55 7.91 14.12
CA HIS A 164 -13.89 8.26 12.74
C HIS A 164 -14.83 7.25 12.06
N LEU A 165 -14.97 6.02 12.57
CA LEU A 165 -15.85 5.00 11.97
C LEU A 165 -17.32 5.42 11.96
N GLU A 166 -17.75 6.29 12.89
CA GLU A 166 -19.11 6.84 12.88
C GLU A 166 -19.38 7.64 11.59
N CYS A 167 -18.38 8.41 11.11
CA CYS A 167 -18.52 9.16 9.85
C CYS A 167 -18.72 8.25 8.63
N ILE A 168 -18.09 7.07 8.64
CA ILE A 168 -18.18 6.09 7.55
C ILE A 168 -19.49 5.32 7.64
N THR A 169 -19.86 4.85 8.84
CA THR A 169 -21.08 4.08 9.06
C THR A 169 -22.35 4.92 8.89
N ALA A 170 -22.30 6.22 9.17
CA ALA A 170 -23.40 7.16 8.90
C ALA A 170 -23.70 7.36 7.41
N LEU A 171 -22.80 6.94 6.50
CA LEU A 171 -23.08 6.90 5.06
C LEU A 171 -23.92 5.68 4.66
N ASP A 172 -24.15 4.75 5.60
CA ASP A 172 -24.89 3.49 5.43
C ASP A 172 -24.40 2.62 4.25
N PRO A 173 -23.13 2.17 4.25
CA PRO A 173 -22.62 1.28 3.22
C PRO A 173 -23.30 -0.08 3.24
N GLU A 174 -23.65 -0.55 2.04
CA GLU A 174 -24.17 -1.89 1.79
C GLU A 174 -23.19 -2.96 2.30
N VAL A 175 -21.89 -2.76 2.01
CA VAL A 175 -20.79 -3.56 2.55
C VAL A 175 -19.70 -2.64 3.08
N LEU A 176 -19.35 -2.80 4.36
CA LEU A 176 -18.20 -2.16 5.00
C LEU A 176 -17.15 -3.21 5.30
N VAL A 177 -15.90 -2.92 4.93
CA VAL A 177 -14.74 -3.76 5.22
C VAL A 177 -13.75 -2.94 6.02
N VAL A 178 -13.24 -3.52 7.11
CA VAL A 178 -12.11 -2.97 7.87
C VAL A 178 -11.06 -4.06 7.96
N CYS A 179 -9.83 -3.78 7.57
CA CYS A 179 -8.72 -4.72 7.61
C CYS A 179 -7.38 -3.99 7.74
N GLY A 180 -6.39 -4.67 8.29
CA GLY A 180 -4.98 -4.29 8.08
C GLY A 180 -4.46 -4.81 6.73
N ASP A 181 -3.51 -4.11 6.15
CA ASP A 181 -2.70 -4.58 5.02
C ASP A 181 -1.52 -5.45 5.50
N HIS A 182 -0.95 -5.14 6.66
CA HIS A 182 0.06 -5.94 7.34
C HIS A 182 0.07 -5.72 8.87
N ALA A 183 0.80 -6.59 9.58
CA ALA A 183 1.00 -6.46 11.01
C ALA A 183 2.34 -5.76 11.32
N THR A 184 2.28 -4.70 12.13
CA THR A 184 3.47 -3.95 12.59
C THR A 184 3.51 -3.89 14.11
N PRO A 185 3.93 -4.96 14.81
CA PRO A 185 3.98 -4.98 16.27
C PRO A 185 5.00 -3.96 16.80
N SER A 186 4.60 -3.12 17.76
CA SER A 186 5.49 -2.10 18.32
C SER A 186 6.73 -2.71 18.99
N TYR A 187 6.63 -3.90 19.57
CA TYR A 187 7.77 -4.56 20.21
C TYR A 187 8.84 -5.06 19.22
N THR A 188 8.50 -5.20 17.92
CA THR A 188 9.48 -5.50 16.88
C THR A 188 9.87 -4.30 16.03
N SER A 189 9.18 -3.16 16.18
CA SER A 189 9.41 -1.92 15.39
C SER A 189 9.53 -2.17 13.88
N SER A 190 8.79 -3.16 13.37
CA SER A 190 8.93 -3.66 12.00
C SER A 190 7.69 -4.46 11.58
N HIS A 191 7.50 -4.57 10.27
CA HIS A 191 6.50 -5.45 9.70
C HIS A 191 6.79 -6.91 10.08
N SER A 192 5.73 -7.68 10.30
CA SER A 192 5.82 -9.06 10.76
C SER A 192 4.87 -9.98 9.99
N TRP A 193 5.06 -11.29 10.16
CA TRP A 193 4.28 -12.35 9.51
C TRP A 193 2.95 -12.65 10.22
N HIS A 194 2.60 -11.93 11.28
CA HIS A 194 1.38 -12.19 12.03
C HIS A 194 0.15 -11.93 11.16
N PRO A 195 -0.91 -12.76 11.26
CA PRO A 195 -2.16 -12.50 10.55
C PRO A 195 -2.79 -11.20 11.06
N VAL A 196 -3.44 -10.47 10.16
CA VAL A 196 -4.15 -9.23 10.45
C VAL A 196 -5.65 -9.49 10.65
N PRO A 197 -6.30 -8.80 11.60
CA PRO A 197 -7.74 -8.88 11.75
C PRO A 197 -8.42 -8.20 10.55
N PHE A 198 -9.55 -8.76 10.13
CA PHE A 198 -10.46 -8.12 9.20
C PHE A 198 -11.92 -8.41 9.57
N LEU A 199 -12.82 -7.54 9.13
CA LEU A 199 -14.26 -7.72 9.26
C LEU A 199 -14.97 -7.36 7.95
N ILE A 200 -16.11 -7.99 7.71
CA ILE A 200 -17.06 -7.61 6.66
C ILE A 200 -18.42 -7.40 7.32
N LYS A 201 -18.95 -6.18 7.27
CA LYS A 201 -20.31 -5.83 7.72
C LYS A 201 -21.20 -5.62 6.51
N SER A 202 -22.32 -6.34 6.46
CA SER A 202 -23.37 -6.24 5.46
C SER A 202 -24.68 -6.79 6.05
N GLN A 203 -25.76 -6.79 5.28
CA GLN A 203 -27.01 -7.47 5.67
C GLN A 203 -26.86 -9.00 5.86
N TYR A 204 -25.83 -9.62 5.29
CA TYR A 204 -25.58 -11.07 5.37
C TYR A 204 -24.56 -11.44 6.44
N SER A 205 -24.03 -10.47 7.18
CA SER A 205 -23.01 -10.73 8.20
C SER A 205 -23.67 -11.24 9.48
N GLU A 206 -23.32 -12.45 9.90
CA GLU A 206 -23.69 -12.99 11.21
C GLU A 206 -22.60 -12.70 12.24
N GLY A 207 -22.81 -11.68 13.07
CA GLY A 207 -21.91 -11.33 14.17
C GLY A 207 -22.18 -12.15 15.43
N ALA A 208 -21.19 -12.23 16.32
CA ALA A 208 -21.39 -12.75 17.67
C ALA A 208 -21.70 -11.58 18.63
N ALA A 209 -22.74 -11.74 19.47
CA ALA A 209 -23.07 -10.75 20.49
C ALA A 209 -21.89 -10.54 21.46
N GLY A 210 -21.51 -9.29 21.70
CA GLY A 210 -20.39 -8.94 22.57
C GLY A 210 -19.00 -9.14 21.96
N ALA A 211 -18.89 -9.46 20.67
CA ALA A 211 -17.60 -9.51 19.98
C ALA A 211 -16.97 -8.12 19.85
N SER A 212 -15.65 -8.06 19.92
CA SER A 212 -14.83 -6.87 19.69
C SER A 212 -13.93 -7.06 18.47
N PHE A 213 -13.48 -5.97 17.86
CA PHE A 213 -12.49 -6.05 16.78
C PHE A 213 -11.07 -6.10 17.37
N SER A 214 -10.55 -7.31 17.55
CA SER A 214 -9.20 -7.58 18.03
C SER A 214 -8.64 -8.84 17.39
N GLU A 215 -7.33 -9.05 17.44
CA GLU A 215 -6.68 -10.25 16.90
C GLU A 215 -7.20 -11.53 17.58
N ILE A 216 -7.56 -11.48 18.86
CA ILE A 216 -8.12 -12.62 19.59
C ILE A 216 -9.55 -12.91 19.14
N SER A 217 -10.42 -11.89 19.12
CA SER A 217 -11.82 -12.06 18.74
C SER A 217 -11.96 -12.47 17.27
N CYS A 218 -11.16 -11.90 16.36
CA CYS A 218 -11.23 -12.21 14.93
C CYS A 218 -10.83 -13.65 14.61
N ARG A 219 -9.99 -14.29 15.43
CA ARG A 219 -9.66 -15.73 15.28
C ARG A 219 -10.87 -16.65 15.44
N LEU A 220 -11.93 -16.18 16.09
CA LEU A 220 -13.18 -16.92 16.28
C LEU A 220 -14.27 -16.52 15.26
N GLY A 221 -13.95 -15.64 14.31
CA GLY A 221 -14.87 -15.17 13.29
C GLY A 221 -15.30 -16.28 12.32
N SER A 222 -16.54 -16.20 11.84
CA SER A 222 -17.13 -17.21 10.94
C SER A 222 -16.42 -17.35 9.59
N VAL A 223 -15.73 -16.31 9.14
CA VAL A 223 -14.93 -16.35 7.89
C VAL A 223 -13.63 -17.15 8.07
N GLY A 224 -13.14 -17.30 9.30
CA GLY A 224 -11.86 -17.93 9.59
C GLY A 224 -10.67 -17.14 9.02
N SER A 225 -9.58 -17.86 8.73
CA SER A 225 -8.38 -17.30 8.11
C SER A 225 -8.43 -17.52 6.60
N ILE A 226 -8.27 -16.45 5.84
CA ILE A 226 -8.22 -16.46 4.37
C ILE A 226 -6.96 -15.74 3.88
N ASN A 227 -6.55 -16.03 2.65
CA ASN A 227 -5.53 -15.21 1.99
C ASN A 227 -6.14 -13.87 1.59
N ALA A 228 -5.34 -12.80 1.59
CA ALA A 228 -5.79 -11.46 1.21
C ALA A 228 -6.41 -11.42 -0.20
N GLU A 229 -5.89 -12.21 -1.16
CA GLU A 229 -6.46 -12.27 -2.52
C GLU A 229 -7.91 -12.78 -2.57
N GLN A 230 -8.38 -13.47 -1.53
CA GLN A 230 -9.73 -14.02 -1.45
C GLN A 230 -10.75 -13.00 -0.92
N LEU A 231 -10.29 -11.93 -0.26
CA LEU A 231 -11.15 -10.96 0.43
C LEU A 231 -12.17 -10.31 -0.53
N MET A 232 -11.71 -9.86 -1.71
CA MET A 232 -12.60 -9.19 -2.67
C MET A 232 -13.73 -10.09 -3.18
N LEU A 233 -13.50 -11.40 -3.33
CA LEU A 233 -14.57 -12.32 -3.72
C LEU A 233 -15.63 -12.42 -2.61
N SER A 234 -15.23 -12.49 -1.35
CA SER A 234 -16.15 -12.45 -0.22
C SER A 234 -16.92 -11.13 -0.17
N VAL A 235 -16.26 -10.00 -0.39
CA VAL A 235 -16.89 -8.67 -0.44
C VAL A 235 -17.95 -8.59 -1.55
N LEU A 236 -17.64 -9.08 -2.75
CA LEU A 236 -18.59 -9.13 -3.86
C LEU A 236 -19.77 -10.07 -3.56
N ALA A 237 -19.55 -11.18 -2.86
CA ALA A 237 -20.62 -12.05 -2.40
C ALA A 237 -21.56 -11.33 -1.44
N HIS A 238 -21.01 -10.59 -0.46
CA HIS A 238 -21.76 -9.76 0.48
C HIS A 238 -22.51 -8.60 -0.19
N ALA A 239 -22.03 -8.13 -1.33
CA ALA A 239 -22.67 -7.09 -2.15
C ALA A 239 -23.65 -7.64 -3.21
N GLY A 240 -23.86 -8.96 -3.27
CA GLY A 240 -24.71 -9.57 -4.31
C GLY A 240 -24.20 -9.39 -5.74
N LYS A 241 -22.90 -9.14 -5.93
CA LYS A 241 -22.26 -8.83 -7.23
C LYS A 241 -21.56 -10.03 -7.89
N LEU A 242 -21.78 -11.25 -7.38
CA LEU A 242 -21.25 -12.47 -7.99
C LEU A 242 -22.31 -13.18 -8.83
N ASN A 243 -21.88 -13.66 -10.00
CA ASN A 243 -22.69 -14.55 -10.83
C ASN A 243 -22.38 -16.01 -10.48
N LYS A 244 -23.41 -16.86 -10.54
CA LYS A 244 -23.22 -18.31 -10.46
C LYS A 244 -22.37 -18.80 -11.64
N PHE A 245 -21.31 -19.55 -11.36
CA PHE A 245 -20.55 -20.25 -12.39
C PHE A 245 -21.00 -21.71 -12.48
N GLY A 246 -21.43 -22.12 -13.67
CA GLY A 246 -21.96 -23.47 -13.93
C GLY A 246 -23.49 -23.58 -13.83
N PRO A 247 -24.06 -24.77 -14.16
CA PRO A 247 -25.50 -25.01 -14.15
C PRO A 247 -26.13 -24.90 -12.77
#